data_AF-A0A8D8U4G4-F1
#
_entry.id   AF-A0A8D8U4G4-F1
#
_cell.length_a   1.000
_cell.length_b   1.000
_cell.length_c   1.000
_cell.angle_alpha   90.00
_cell.angle_beta   90.00
_cell.angle_gamma   90.00
#
_symmetry.space_group_name_H-M   'P 1'
#
loop_
_entity.id
_entity.type
_entity.pdbx_description
1 polymer ?
#
loop_
_entity_poly.entity_id
_entity_poly.type
_entity_poly.pdbx_seq_one_letter_code
_entity_poly.pdbx_strand_id
1 'polypeptide(L)'
;MNIFSLTHVFKICELCGIVNFYQFKSESRNRLQSLYVAFIDYLTAFYVACQAFNVYTRAIRYHPEFVQTFCEHVTSCFCLFVVFYLQKVPRRIYSVCKFMDTFSQADRLVLQKCNRQAKYTLYTYVTLAFTAILGSFFESLAPITNNELAIRRNVYRTKYPERRLIFNTRIPFIDESESWAYEIIYFYQLYISILFSICIGLLIGLMPLIMIHVRGQYEILSKYISMIGQEHRDTLGCRIFYTSIQKNEYVIQPNTPLILRSTRNQIHRLRAKLKRKEIYDAYYLRQVIRFHHKLLVFQDKVCIPSK
;
A
#
# COMPACT_ATOMS: atom_id res chain seq x y z
N MET A 1 -14.26 -6.66 -10.79
CA MET A 1 -13.57 -7.50 -9.78
C MET A 1 -12.44 -6.65 -9.24
N ASN A 2 -12.61 -6.08 -8.06
CA ASN A 2 -11.64 -5.12 -7.52
C ASN A 2 -10.35 -5.90 -7.21
N ILE A 3 -9.28 -5.58 -7.94
CA ILE A 3 -7.90 -5.85 -7.50
C ILE A 3 -7.87 -5.46 -6.02
N PHE A 4 -7.21 -6.26 -5.16
CA PHE A 4 -7.01 -5.95 -3.74
C PHE A 4 -6.63 -4.48 -3.64
N SER A 5 -7.63 -3.67 -3.32
CA SER A 5 -7.56 -2.27 -3.70
C SER A 5 -6.77 -1.58 -2.63
N LEU A 6 -6.01 -0.56 -3.00
CA LEU A 6 -5.43 0.37 -2.03
C LEU A 6 -6.46 0.84 -0.99
N THR A 7 -7.75 0.88 -1.34
CA THR A 7 -8.86 1.10 -0.40
C THR A 7 -8.87 0.14 0.79
N HIS A 8 -8.52 -1.14 0.62
CA HIS A 8 -8.43 -2.10 1.73
C HIS A 8 -7.27 -1.75 2.66
N VAL A 9 -6.11 -1.40 2.11
CA VAL A 9 -4.95 -0.92 2.88
C VAL A 9 -5.33 0.33 3.68
N PHE A 10 -5.98 1.30 3.03
CA PHE A 10 -6.42 2.52 3.70
C PHE A 10 -7.52 2.30 4.73
N LYS A 11 -8.41 1.33 4.51
CA LYS A 11 -9.40 0.92 5.50
C LYS A 11 -8.73 0.32 6.74
N ILE A 12 -7.65 -0.46 6.56
CA ILE A 12 -6.86 -0.96 7.69
C ILE A 12 -6.21 0.22 8.42
N CYS A 13 -5.59 1.17 7.71
CA CYS A 13 -5.04 2.38 8.34
C CYS A 13 -6.09 3.18 9.12
N GLU A 14 -7.32 3.28 8.59
CA GLU A 14 -8.42 3.95 9.27
C GLU A 14 -8.88 3.20 10.51
N LEU A 15 -9.04 1.87 10.44
CA LEU A 15 -9.38 1.04 11.59
C LEU A 15 -8.32 1.08 12.70
N CYS A 16 -7.05 1.22 12.33
CA CYS A 16 -5.94 1.36 13.28
C CYS A 16 -5.80 2.79 13.84
N GLY A 17 -6.63 3.74 13.42
CA GLY A 17 -6.53 5.13 13.89
C GLY A 17 -5.32 5.89 13.34
N ILE A 18 -4.72 5.43 12.25
CA ILE A 18 -3.56 6.09 11.62
C ILE A 18 -4.02 7.29 10.78
N VAL A 19 -5.13 7.13 10.05
CA VAL A 19 -5.69 8.18 9.16
C VAL A 19 -7.19 8.25 9.32
N ASN A 20 -7.77 9.45 9.24
CA ASN A 20 -9.21 9.64 9.06
C ASN A 20 -9.49 10.04 7.60
N PHE A 21 -10.02 9.12 6.79
CA PHE A 21 -10.30 9.39 5.38
C PHE A 21 -11.67 10.06 5.14
N TYR A 22 -12.38 10.49 6.19
CA TYR A 22 -13.72 11.08 6.09
C TYR A 22 -14.66 10.26 5.20
N GLN A 23 -14.62 8.93 5.32
CA GLN A 23 -15.41 8.04 4.47
C GLN A 23 -16.84 7.85 4.99
N PHE A 24 -17.12 8.20 6.24
CA PHE A 24 -18.45 7.98 6.80
C PHE A 24 -19.42 9.06 6.32
N LYS A 25 -20.58 8.61 5.85
CA LYS A 25 -21.73 9.47 5.51
C LYS A 25 -22.27 10.25 6.71
N SER A 26 -21.93 9.85 7.94
CA SER A 26 -22.41 10.46 9.18
C SER A 26 -21.33 11.32 9.83
N GLU A 27 -21.67 12.57 10.12
CA GLU A 27 -20.75 13.53 10.75
C GLU A 27 -20.28 13.08 12.15
N SER A 28 -21.16 12.46 12.94
CA SER A 28 -20.80 12.00 14.29
C SER A 28 -19.74 10.92 14.28
N ARG A 29 -19.82 9.97 13.33
CA ARG A 29 -18.79 8.94 13.14
C ARG A 29 -17.44 9.53 12.73
N ASN A 30 -17.45 10.53 11.85
CA ASN A 30 -16.23 11.23 11.46
C ASN A 30 -15.59 11.97 12.65
N ARG A 31 -16.39 12.60 13.52
CA ARG A 31 -15.88 13.25 14.75
C ARG A 31 -15.27 12.23 15.72
N LEU A 32 -15.95 11.10 15.95
CA LEU A 32 -15.42 10.04 16.82
C LEU A 32 -14.11 9.46 16.27
N GLN A 33 -14.04 9.23 14.96
CA GLN A 33 -12.83 8.76 14.30
C GLN A 33 -11.69 9.79 14.41
N SER A 34 -11.97 11.10 14.28
CA SER A 34 -10.96 12.14 14.49
C SER A 34 -10.44 12.16 15.91
N LEU A 35 -11.31 11.99 16.91
CA LEU A 35 -10.89 11.89 18.31
C LEU A 35 -10.02 10.66 18.55
N TYR A 36 -10.39 9.52 17.95
CA TYR A 36 -9.60 8.30 18.02
C TYR A 36 -8.21 8.49 17.41
N VAL A 37 -8.11 9.07 16.20
CA VAL A 37 -6.83 9.37 15.55
C VAL A 37 -5.99 10.33 16.41
N ALA A 38 -6.58 11.40 16.94
CA ALA A 38 -5.86 12.35 17.80
C ALA A 38 -5.34 11.69 19.09
N PHE A 39 -6.11 10.76 19.67
CA PHE A 39 -5.67 9.98 20.83
C PHE A 39 -4.49 9.07 20.49
N ILE A 40 -4.53 8.38 19.35
CA ILE A 40 -3.42 7.54 18.86
C ILE A 40 -2.17 8.36 18.56
N ASP A 41 -2.33 9.56 17.99
CA ASP A 41 -1.22 10.48 17.74
C ASP A 41 -0.55 10.92 19.04
N TYR A 42 -1.35 11.27 20.05
CA TYR A 42 -0.84 11.64 21.37
C TYR A 42 -0.08 10.49 22.03
N LEU A 43 -0.67 9.28 22.01
CA LEU A 43 -0.01 8.09 22.54
C LEU A 43 1.30 7.80 21.80
N THR A 44 1.32 7.92 20.48
CA THR A 44 2.52 7.66 19.68
C THR A 44 3.61 8.70 19.95
N ALA A 45 3.24 9.98 20.00
CA ALA A 45 4.16 11.07 20.29
C ALA A 45 4.75 10.94 21.71
N PHE A 46 3.93 10.55 22.70
CA PHE A 46 4.38 10.27 24.05
C PHE A 46 5.41 9.11 24.08
N TYR A 47 5.15 8.02 23.36
CA TYR A 47 6.11 6.91 23.23
C TYR A 47 7.46 7.38 22.67
N VAL A 48 7.43 8.14 21.56
CA VAL A 48 8.63 8.67 20.91
C VAL A 48 9.41 9.61 21.85
N ALA A 49 8.72 10.44 22.62
CA ALA A 49 9.34 11.33 23.61
C ALA A 49 10.00 10.54 24.76
N CYS A 50 9.34 9.51 25.29
CA CYS A 50 9.91 8.62 26.30
C CYS A 50 11.13 7.85 25.77
N GLN A 51 11.09 7.43 24.51
CA GLN A 51 12.25 6.80 23.85
C GLN A 51 13.42 7.78 23.70
N ALA A 52 13.15 9.02 23.27
CA ALA A 52 14.18 10.07 23.22
C ALA A 52 14.81 10.29 24.60
N PHE A 53 13.97 10.43 25.64
CA PHE A 53 14.42 10.60 27.01
C PHE A 53 15.29 9.42 27.48
N ASN A 54 14.91 8.19 27.13
CA ASN A 54 15.68 6.99 27.47
C ASN A 54 17.08 6.99 26.82
N VAL A 55 17.16 7.34 25.54
CA VAL A 55 18.44 7.45 24.80
C VAL A 55 19.38 8.41 25.51
N TYR A 56 18.89 9.61 25.87
CA TYR A 56 19.72 10.66 26.45
C TYR A 56 20.09 10.44 27.92
N THR A 57 19.25 9.76 28.70
CA THR A 57 19.46 9.64 30.16
C THR A 57 20.05 8.31 30.60
N ARG A 58 19.62 7.20 29.98
CA ARG A 58 19.94 5.84 30.43
C ARG A 58 20.89 5.14 29.46
N ALA A 59 20.51 5.09 28.18
CA ALA A 59 21.20 4.27 27.19
C ALA A 59 22.65 4.72 26.96
N ILE A 60 22.93 6.03 27.05
CA ILE A 60 24.28 6.62 26.90
C ILE A 60 25.34 6.01 27.83
N ARG A 61 24.95 5.36 28.93
CA ARG A 61 25.87 4.75 29.91
C ARG A 61 26.41 3.39 29.47
N TYR A 62 25.80 2.76 28.46
CA TYR A 62 26.19 1.44 27.98
C TYR A 62 26.09 1.37 26.45
N HIS A 63 27.23 1.32 25.79
CA HIS A 63 27.33 1.51 24.33
C HIS A 63 26.45 0.55 23.50
N PRO A 64 26.39 -0.77 23.77
CA PRO A 64 25.53 -1.67 22.99
C PRO A 64 24.05 -1.29 23.07
N GLU A 65 23.57 -0.94 24.27
CA GLU A 65 22.18 -0.50 24.46
C GLU A 65 21.93 0.86 23.82
N PHE A 66 22.89 1.79 23.90
CA PHE A 66 22.80 3.08 23.21
C PHE A 66 22.53 2.90 21.71
N VAL A 67 23.31 2.06 21.02
CA VAL A 67 23.14 1.83 19.57
C VAL A 67 21.76 1.24 19.27
N GLN A 68 21.33 0.23 20.05
CA GLN A 68 20.02 -0.38 19.87
C GLN A 68 18.89 0.63 20.08
N THR A 69 18.84 1.30 21.23
CA THR A 69 17.77 2.26 21.56
C THR A 69 17.79 3.46 20.62
N PHE A 70 18.97 3.90 20.15
CA PHE A 70 19.07 4.94 19.13
C PHE A 70 18.41 4.51 17.81
N CYS A 71 18.69 3.31 17.32
CA CYS A 71 18.05 2.77 16.11
C CYS A 71 16.53 2.62 16.28
N GLU A 72 16.07 2.14 17.45
CA GLU A 72 14.65 2.06 17.80
C GLU A 72 13.98 3.46 17.80
N HIS A 73 14.67 4.46 18.35
CA HIS A 73 14.19 5.83 18.39
C HIS A 73 14.11 6.46 16.99
N VAL A 74 15.14 6.31 16.17
CA VAL A 74 15.15 6.78 14.76
C VAL A 74 14.01 6.12 13.98
N THR A 75 13.80 4.83 14.15
CA THR A 75 12.69 4.09 13.52
C THR A 75 11.33 4.62 13.98
N SER A 76 11.17 4.87 15.29
CA SER A 76 9.93 5.41 15.86
C SER A 76 9.64 6.83 15.37
N CYS A 77 10.67 7.68 15.26
CA CYS A 77 10.58 9.01 14.67
C CYS A 77 10.18 8.97 13.20
N PHE A 78 10.76 8.04 12.43
CA PHE A 78 10.37 7.81 11.04
C PHE A 78 8.89 7.38 10.95
N CYS A 79 8.45 6.43 11.77
CA CYS A 79 7.04 6.03 11.83
C CYS A 79 6.11 7.21 12.13
N LEU A 80 6.41 8.00 13.17
CA LEU A 80 5.62 9.19 13.53
C LEU A 80 5.57 10.21 12.39
N PHE A 81 6.71 10.50 11.76
CA PHE A 81 6.79 11.38 10.60
C PHE A 81 5.90 10.89 9.46
N VAL A 82 5.93 9.60 9.15
CA VAL A 82 5.12 9.05 8.07
C VAL A 82 3.62 9.08 8.41
N VAL A 83 3.23 8.75 9.64
CA VAL A 83 1.83 8.89 10.09
C VAL A 83 1.35 10.32 9.88
N PHE A 84 2.13 11.29 10.36
CA PHE A 84 1.82 12.71 10.18
C PHE A 84 1.74 13.11 8.69
N TYR A 85 2.67 12.63 7.86
CA TYR A 85 2.64 12.87 6.42
C TYR A 85 1.38 12.30 5.76
N LEU A 86 1.00 11.06 6.07
CA LEU A 86 -0.21 10.42 5.56
C LEU A 86 -1.47 11.22 5.94
N GLN A 87 -1.53 11.74 7.17
CA GLN A 87 -2.63 12.57 7.65
C GLN A 87 -2.70 13.95 6.98
N LYS A 88 -1.58 14.51 6.51
CA LYS A 88 -1.55 15.77 5.75
C LYS A 88 -1.93 15.60 4.29
N VAL A 89 -1.78 14.40 3.73
CA VAL A 89 -1.94 14.13 2.30
C VAL A 89 -3.14 13.20 1.94
N PRO A 90 -4.25 13.11 2.73
CA PRO A 90 -5.28 12.09 2.52
C PRO A 90 -6.04 12.31 1.21
N ARG A 91 -6.26 13.57 0.81
CA ARG A 91 -6.94 13.91 -0.44
C ARG A 91 -6.15 13.45 -1.67
N ARG A 92 -4.82 13.60 -1.66
CA ARG A 92 -4.00 13.17 -2.80
C ARG A 92 -3.97 11.65 -2.89
N ILE A 93 -3.78 10.98 -1.76
CA ILE A 93 -3.82 9.51 -1.66
C ILE A 93 -5.16 8.98 -2.20
N TYR A 94 -6.27 9.54 -1.71
CA TYR A 94 -7.60 9.17 -2.19
C TYR A 94 -7.77 9.43 -3.69
N SER A 95 -7.26 10.55 -4.20
CA SER A 95 -7.32 10.85 -5.64
C SER A 95 -6.52 9.86 -6.48
N VAL A 96 -5.37 9.38 -6.01
CA VAL A 96 -4.56 8.36 -6.66
C VAL A 96 -5.31 7.04 -6.67
N CYS A 97 -5.88 6.62 -5.54
CA CYS A 97 -6.71 5.41 -5.46
C CYS A 97 -7.90 5.46 -6.41
N LYS A 98 -8.65 6.57 -6.39
CA LYS A 98 -9.80 6.77 -7.28
C LYS A 98 -9.37 6.79 -8.74
N PHE A 99 -8.21 7.36 -9.06
CA PHE A 99 -7.66 7.31 -10.41
C PHE A 99 -7.34 5.87 -10.81
N MET A 100 -6.75 5.09 -9.90
CA MET A 100 -6.43 3.69 -10.14
C MET A 100 -7.67 2.85 -10.44
N ASP A 101 -8.79 3.13 -9.76
CA ASP A 101 -10.06 2.46 -10.01
C ASP A 101 -10.62 2.72 -11.42
N THR A 102 -10.17 3.79 -12.09
CA THR A 102 -10.57 4.09 -13.48
C THR A 102 -9.77 3.34 -14.55
N PHE A 103 -8.74 2.58 -14.16
CA PHE A 103 -7.90 1.88 -15.12
C PHE A 103 -8.63 0.74 -15.85
N SER A 104 -7.99 0.20 -16.90
CA SER A 104 -8.60 -0.83 -17.72
C SER A 104 -8.88 -2.09 -16.91
N GLN A 105 -10.10 -2.62 -17.06
CA GLN A 105 -10.51 -3.91 -16.52
C GLN A 105 -10.54 -5.02 -17.58
N ALA A 106 -9.88 -4.78 -18.70
CA ALA A 106 -10.14 -5.51 -19.93
C ALA A 106 -9.62 -6.95 -19.91
N ASP A 107 -8.43 -7.16 -19.33
CA ASP A 107 -7.82 -8.48 -19.20
C ASP A 107 -7.92 -8.98 -17.76
N ARG A 108 -8.93 -9.81 -17.48
CA ARG A 108 -9.15 -10.36 -16.14
C ARG A 108 -7.99 -11.24 -15.66
N LEU A 109 -7.28 -11.93 -16.57
CA LEU A 109 -6.19 -12.83 -16.20
C LEU A 109 -4.98 -12.04 -15.70
N VAL A 110 -4.61 -10.97 -16.43
CA VAL A 110 -3.52 -10.06 -16.01
C VAL A 110 -3.87 -9.43 -14.66
N LEU A 111 -5.12 -8.97 -14.48
CA LEU A 111 -5.56 -8.36 -13.22
C LEU A 111 -5.58 -9.34 -12.05
N GLN A 112 -6.01 -10.59 -12.27
CA GLN A 112 -5.97 -11.64 -11.25
C GLN A 112 -4.54 -11.98 -10.84
N LYS A 113 -3.62 -12.06 -11.81
CA LYS A 113 -2.18 -12.28 -11.56
C LYS A 113 -1.58 -11.13 -10.74
N CYS A 114 -1.83 -9.88 -11.13
CA CYS A 114 -1.37 -8.70 -10.41
C CYS A 114 -1.95 -8.64 -8.99
N ASN A 115 -3.24 -8.95 -8.83
CA ASN A 115 -3.91 -8.99 -7.54
C ASN A 115 -3.30 -10.05 -6.61
N ARG A 116 -3.05 -11.26 -7.14
CA ARG A 116 -2.41 -12.34 -6.38
C ARG A 116 -1.01 -11.92 -5.92
N GLN A 117 -0.22 -11.34 -6.82
CA GLN A 117 1.11 -10.82 -6.50
C GLN A 117 1.06 -9.72 -5.43
N ALA A 118 0.16 -8.75 -5.60
CA ALA A 118 -0.08 -7.66 -4.64
C ALA A 118 -0.39 -8.18 -3.23
N LYS A 119 -1.29 -9.17 -3.12
CA LYS A 119 -1.63 -9.80 -1.83
C LYS A 119 -0.42 -10.48 -1.19
N TYR A 120 0.32 -11.29 -1.95
CA TYR A 120 1.51 -11.96 -1.42
C TYR A 120 2.54 -10.94 -0.96
N THR A 121 2.83 -9.92 -1.77
CA THR A 121 3.76 -8.85 -1.41
C THR A 121 3.35 -8.18 -0.10
N LEU A 122 2.07 -7.80 0.06
CA LEU A 122 1.60 -7.19 1.29
C LEU A 122 1.71 -8.15 2.49
N TYR A 123 1.27 -9.41 2.34
CA TYR A 123 1.36 -10.39 3.43
C TYR A 123 2.81 -10.64 3.83
N THR A 124 3.75 -10.74 2.89
CA THR A 124 5.17 -10.88 3.19
C THR A 124 5.69 -9.71 4.02
N TYR A 125 5.38 -8.45 3.65
CA TYR A 125 5.82 -7.29 4.43
C TYR A 125 5.19 -7.21 5.81
N VAL A 126 3.89 -7.49 5.93
CA VAL A 126 3.20 -7.51 7.22
C VAL A 126 3.73 -8.62 8.12
N THR A 127 3.95 -9.83 7.59
CA THR A 127 4.55 -10.94 8.34
C THR A 127 5.98 -10.63 8.76
N LEU A 128 6.78 -10.00 7.89
CA LEU A 128 8.13 -9.58 8.24
C LEU A 128 8.13 -8.53 9.38
N ALA A 129 7.25 -7.54 9.30
CA ALA A 129 7.12 -6.55 10.37
C ALA A 129 6.61 -7.18 11.68
N PHE A 130 5.70 -8.15 11.61
CA PHE A 130 5.16 -8.84 12.79
C PHE A 130 6.19 -9.77 13.44
N THR A 131 6.98 -10.51 12.65
CA THR A 131 8.06 -11.37 13.15
C THR A 131 9.14 -10.59 13.89
N ALA A 132 9.44 -9.36 13.45
CA ALA A 132 10.35 -8.47 14.18
C ALA A 132 9.84 -8.13 15.60
N ILE A 133 8.57 -7.78 15.77
CA ILE A 133 7.97 -7.55 17.10
C ILE A 133 7.99 -8.82 17.92
N LEU A 134 7.62 -9.95 17.30
CA LEU A 134 7.52 -11.22 17.98
C LEU A 134 8.87 -11.62 18.60
N GLY A 135 9.98 -11.29 17.92
CA GLY A 135 11.33 -11.40 18.46
C GLY A 135 11.51 -10.62 19.76
N SER A 136 11.22 -9.31 19.76
CA SER A 136 11.31 -8.46 20.97
C SER A 136 10.38 -8.90 22.09
N PHE A 137 9.17 -9.38 21.74
CA PHE A 137 8.22 -9.95 22.69
C PHE A 137 8.80 -11.20 23.35
N PHE A 138 9.29 -12.17 22.58
CA PHE A 138 9.91 -13.38 23.13
C PHE A 138 11.17 -13.08 23.93
N GLU A 139 11.96 -12.08 23.52
CA GLU A 139 13.14 -11.64 24.25
C GLU A 139 12.79 -11.10 25.64
N SER A 140 11.65 -10.41 25.78
CA SER A 140 11.16 -9.94 27.08
C SER A 140 10.71 -11.05 28.03
N LEU A 141 10.35 -12.22 27.49
CA LEU A 141 9.99 -13.42 28.26
C LEU A 141 11.19 -14.34 28.53
N ALA A 142 12.30 -14.15 27.82
CA ALA A 142 13.49 -14.97 27.97
C ALA A 142 14.15 -14.74 29.34
N PRO A 143 14.74 -15.78 29.95
CA PRO A 143 15.44 -15.64 31.22
C PRO A 143 16.64 -14.69 31.07
N ILE A 144 16.73 -13.72 31.97
CA ILE A 144 17.77 -12.69 31.95
C ILE A 144 19.09 -13.28 32.46
N THR A 145 20.18 -13.03 31.74
CA THR A 145 21.51 -13.49 32.14
C THR A 145 22.03 -12.74 33.37
N ASN A 146 22.91 -13.36 34.16
CA ASN A 146 23.52 -12.71 35.33
C ASN A 146 24.28 -11.42 34.96
N ASN A 147 24.88 -11.38 33.77
CA ASN A 147 25.57 -10.19 33.26
C ASN A 147 24.59 -9.04 33.00
N GLU A 148 23.44 -9.31 32.38
CA GLU A 148 22.40 -8.31 32.15
C GLU A 148 21.77 -7.82 33.47
N LEU A 149 21.53 -8.72 34.43
CA LEU A 149 21.08 -8.34 35.78
C LEU A 149 22.08 -7.41 36.47
N ALA A 150 23.38 -7.68 36.36
CA ALA A 150 24.43 -6.84 36.92
C ALA A 150 24.45 -5.45 36.27
N ILE A 151 24.30 -5.36 34.94
CA ILE A 151 24.20 -4.09 34.22
C ILE A 151 22.97 -3.31 34.69
N ARG A 152 21.80 -3.95 34.77
CA ARG A 152 20.55 -3.30 35.19
C ARG A 152 20.62 -2.76 36.62
N ARG A 153 21.19 -3.52 37.56
CA ARG A 153 21.39 -3.08 38.94
C ARG A 153 22.42 -1.95 39.04
N ASN A 154 23.58 -2.12 38.42
CA ASN A 154 24.72 -1.23 38.67
C ASN A 154 24.71 0.03 37.80
N VAL A 155 24.34 -0.10 36.52
CA VAL A 155 24.37 0.99 35.54
C VAL A 155 23.04 1.76 35.55
N TYR A 156 21.92 1.03 35.55
CA TYR A 156 20.58 1.63 35.47
C TYR A 156 19.92 1.87 36.82
N ARG A 157 20.44 1.25 37.88
CA ARG A 157 19.91 1.38 39.25
C ARG A 157 18.43 1.02 39.35
N THR A 158 17.98 0.03 38.57
CA THR A 158 16.60 -0.46 38.62
C THR A 158 16.36 -1.25 39.90
N LYS A 159 15.22 -1.01 40.56
CA LYS A 159 14.82 -1.70 41.79
C LYS A 159 14.52 -3.18 41.56
N TYR A 160 13.79 -3.49 40.48
CA TYR A 160 13.41 -4.86 40.09
C TYR A 160 13.97 -5.20 38.70
N PRO A 161 15.29 -5.50 38.58
CA PRO A 161 15.97 -5.69 37.29
C PRO A 161 15.45 -6.87 36.46
N GLU A 162 14.81 -7.86 37.11
CA GLU A 162 14.21 -9.04 36.49
C GLU A 162 13.01 -8.72 35.59
N ARG A 163 12.39 -7.55 35.75
CA ARG A 163 11.26 -7.11 34.93
C ARG A 163 11.76 -6.44 33.66
N ARG A 164 11.61 -7.12 32.53
CA ARG A 164 12.07 -6.65 31.21
C ARG A 164 10.89 -6.23 30.34
N LEU A 165 10.88 -4.96 29.98
CA LEU A 165 9.98 -4.41 28.97
C LEU A 165 10.36 -4.91 27.57
N ILE A 166 9.42 -4.86 26.63
CA ILE A 166 9.62 -5.24 25.21
C ILE A 166 10.72 -4.36 24.61
N PHE A 167 10.62 -3.05 24.85
CA PHE A 167 11.67 -2.09 24.55
C PHE A 167 12.14 -1.47 25.84
N ASN A 168 13.45 -1.32 25.99
CA ASN A 168 13.99 -0.61 27.14
C ASN A 168 13.60 0.86 27.00
N THR A 169 12.63 1.32 27.79
CA THR A 169 12.10 2.69 27.77
C THR A 169 12.08 3.21 29.19
N ARG A 170 12.42 4.49 29.35
CA ARG A 170 12.39 5.20 30.62
C ARG A 170 11.29 6.26 30.57
N ILE A 171 10.36 6.19 31.51
CA ILE A 171 9.36 7.24 31.69
C ILE A 171 9.85 8.18 32.79
N PRO A 172 9.86 9.52 32.56
CA PRO A 172 10.23 10.47 33.61
C PRO A 172 9.41 10.25 34.88
N PHE A 173 10.08 10.28 36.04
CA PHE A 173 9.48 10.23 37.39
C PHE A 173 8.77 8.93 37.80
N ILE A 174 8.63 7.94 36.91
CA ILE A 174 7.97 6.65 37.20
C ILE A 174 9.01 5.55 37.18
N ASP A 175 9.12 4.72 38.23
CA ASP A 175 9.94 3.51 38.18
C ASP A 175 9.22 2.41 37.38
N GLU A 176 9.69 2.15 36.15
CA GLU A 176 9.09 1.14 35.27
C GLU A 176 9.23 -0.30 35.79
N SER A 177 10.05 -0.53 36.81
CA SER A 177 10.26 -1.84 37.40
C SER A 177 9.23 -2.17 38.50
N GLU A 178 8.47 -1.19 38.99
CA GLU A 178 7.37 -1.41 39.93
C GLU A 178 6.22 -2.20 39.27
N SER A 179 5.54 -3.07 40.03
CA SER A 179 4.65 -4.09 39.44
C SER A 179 3.51 -3.49 38.62
N TRP A 180 2.83 -2.49 39.20
CA TRP A 180 1.69 -1.83 38.56
C TRP A 180 2.11 -1.04 37.32
N ALA A 181 3.27 -0.36 37.39
CA ALA A 181 3.79 0.46 36.29
C ALA A 181 4.27 -0.44 35.15
N TYR A 182 5.01 -1.50 35.49
CA TYR A 182 5.51 -2.49 34.55
C TYR A 182 4.40 -3.06 33.67
N GLU A 183 3.31 -3.55 34.27
CA GLU A 183 2.20 -4.16 33.52
C GLU A 183 1.55 -3.16 32.55
N ILE A 184 1.25 -1.95 33.02
CA ILE A 184 0.64 -0.89 32.19
C ILE A 184 1.56 -0.51 31.03
N ILE A 185 2.84 -0.27 31.31
CA ILE A 185 3.83 0.12 30.30
C ILE A 185 4.03 -1.01 29.30
N TYR A 186 4.06 -2.25 29.75
CA TYR A 186 4.22 -3.43 28.90
C TYR A 186 3.07 -3.56 27.90
N PHE A 187 1.81 -3.48 28.37
CA PHE A 187 0.64 -3.54 27.47
C PHE A 187 0.60 -2.35 26.51
N TYR A 188 0.95 -1.16 26.98
CA TYR A 188 1.06 0.02 26.16
C TYR A 188 2.13 -0.12 25.07
N GLN A 189 3.33 -0.61 25.41
CA GLN A 189 4.39 -0.88 24.45
C GLN A 189 3.97 -1.95 23.44
N LEU A 190 3.34 -3.04 23.88
CA LEU A 190 2.84 -4.08 22.99
C LEU A 190 1.85 -3.50 21.96
N TYR A 191 0.92 -2.66 22.43
CA TYR A 191 -0.05 -1.99 21.58
C TYR A 191 0.61 -1.07 20.54
N ILE A 192 1.52 -0.18 20.98
CA ILE A 192 2.24 0.73 20.07
C ILE A 192 3.12 -0.05 19.09
N SER A 193 3.75 -1.14 19.53
CA SER A 193 4.55 -2.02 18.67
C SER A 193 3.69 -2.55 17.53
N ILE A 194 2.54 -3.16 17.85
CA ILE A 194 1.61 -3.71 16.85
C ILE A 194 1.19 -2.62 15.86
N LEU A 195 0.87 -1.42 16.36
CA LEU A 195 0.50 -0.28 15.51
C LEU A 195 1.65 0.11 14.56
N PHE A 196 2.88 0.18 15.06
CA PHE A 196 4.06 0.47 14.25
C PHE A 196 4.34 -0.60 13.19
N SER A 197 4.22 -1.89 13.50
CA SER A 197 4.41 -2.92 12.47
C SER A 197 3.33 -2.93 11.41
N ILE A 198 2.08 -2.63 11.77
CA ILE A 198 1.03 -2.41 10.77
C ILE A 198 1.41 -1.21 9.90
N CYS A 199 1.80 -0.09 10.50
CA CYS A 199 2.20 1.11 9.78
C CYS A 199 3.35 0.83 8.80
N ILE A 200 4.47 0.29 9.30
CA ILE A 200 5.66 -0.06 8.50
C ILE A 200 5.30 -1.06 7.39
N GLY A 201 4.60 -2.15 7.74
CA GLY A 201 4.23 -3.19 6.79
C GLY A 201 3.36 -2.68 5.65
N LEU A 202 2.40 -1.80 5.95
CA LEU A 202 1.55 -1.17 4.94
C LEU A 202 2.35 -0.18 4.10
N LEU A 203 3.17 0.68 4.73
CA LEU A 203 3.96 1.70 4.04
C LEU A 203 4.96 1.13 3.05
N ILE A 204 5.77 0.17 3.50
CA ILE A 204 6.74 -0.51 2.64
C ILE A 204 5.99 -1.28 1.54
N GLY A 205 4.81 -1.84 1.85
CA GLY A 205 3.97 -2.52 0.87
C GLY A 205 3.34 -1.59 -0.18
N LEU A 206 3.06 -0.32 0.13
CA LEU A 206 2.34 0.60 -0.76
C LEU A 206 3.08 0.85 -2.09
N MET A 207 4.41 1.05 -2.05
CA MET A 207 5.18 1.33 -3.27
C MET A 207 5.18 0.15 -4.25
N PRO A 208 5.56 -1.08 -3.83
CA PRO A 208 5.42 -2.28 -4.66
C PRO A 208 4.00 -2.50 -5.17
N LEU A 209 2.96 -2.24 -4.35
CA LEU A 209 1.56 -2.36 -4.75
C LEU A 209 1.23 -1.45 -5.94
N ILE A 210 1.65 -0.17 -5.88
CA ILE A 210 1.45 0.78 -6.98
C ILE A 210 2.22 0.32 -8.22
N MET A 211 3.48 -0.11 -8.06
CA MET A 211 4.31 -0.59 -9.17
C MET A 211 3.72 -1.83 -9.86
N ILE A 212 3.21 -2.81 -9.09
CA ILE A 212 2.54 -4.01 -9.60
C ILE A 212 1.30 -3.60 -10.41
N HIS A 213 0.52 -2.64 -9.91
CA HIS A 213 -0.66 -2.17 -10.61
C HIS A 213 -0.30 -1.47 -11.93
N VAL A 214 0.68 -0.57 -11.92
CA VAL A 214 1.16 0.14 -13.13
C VAL A 214 1.71 -0.85 -14.16
N ARG A 215 2.53 -1.82 -13.70
CA ARG A 215 3.04 -2.90 -14.55
C ARG A 215 1.91 -3.68 -15.21
N GLY A 216 0.88 -4.07 -14.45
CA GLY A 216 -0.28 -4.77 -14.99
C GLY A 216 -1.00 -3.99 -16.09
N GLN A 217 -1.11 -2.67 -15.94
CA GLN A 217 -1.70 -1.81 -16.97
C GLN A 217 -0.83 -1.70 -18.22
N TYR A 218 0.50 -1.64 -18.08
CA TYR A 218 1.41 -1.69 -19.22
C TYR A 218 1.38 -3.04 -19.94
N GLU A 219 1.21 -4.15 -19.22
CA GLU A 219 1.03 -5.48 -19.83
C GLU A 219 -0.25 -5.55 -20.67
N ILE A 220 -1.37 -5.00 -20.17
CA ILE A 220 -2.63 -4.87 -20.93
C ILE A 220 -2.43 -3.97 -22.16
N LEU A 221 -1.78 -2.82 -21.99
CA LEU A 221 -1.50 -1.89 -23.10
C LEU A 221 -0.64 -2.56 -24.17
N SER A 222 0.41 -3.29 -23.79
CA SER A 222 1.30 -4.01 -24.72
C SER A 222 0.54 -5.02 -25.57
N LYS A 223 -0.45 -5.72 -24.98
CA LYS A 223 -1.33 -6.64 -25.71
C LYS A 223 -2.19 -5.91 -26.74
N TYR A 224 -2.70 -4.72 -26.42
CA TYR A 224 -3.47 -3.92 -27.40
C TYR A 224 -2.59 -3.32 -28.51
N ILE A 225 -1.34 -2.95 -28.19
CA ILE A 225 -0.37 -2.47 -29.17
C ILE A 225 -0.01 -3.57 -30.17
N SER A 226 0.25 -4.80 -29.70
CA SER A 226 0.61 -5.92 -30.59
C SER A 226 -0.50 -6.31 -31.57
N MET A 227 -1.77 -5.96 -31.23
CA MET A 227 -2.93 -6.18 -32.09
C MET A 227 -3.14 -5.08 -33.15
N ILE A 228 -2.35 -4.00 -33.17
CA ILE A 228 -2.46 -2.96 -34.19
C ILE A 228 -2.14 -3.55 -35.58
N GLY A 229 -3.00 -3.26 -36.56
CA GLY A 229 -2.85 -3.74 -37.94
C GLY A 229 -3.25 -5.21 -38.16
N GLN A 230 -3.56 -5.95 -37.10
CA GLN A 230 -4.02 -7.33 -37.17
C GLN A 230 -5.54 -7.42 -37.29
N GLU A 231 -6.05 -8.50 -37.91
CA GLU A 231 -7.48 -8.79 -37.85
C GLU A 231 -7.84 -9.38 -36.49
N HIS A 232 -8.74 -8.72 -35.77
CA HIS A 232 -9.20 -9.20 -34.46
C HIS A 232 -10.30 -10.25 -34.65
N ARG A 233 -10.13 -11.41 -34.03
CA ARG A 233 -11.10 -12.51 -34.07
C ARG A 233 -11.39 -13.03 -32.67
N ASP A 234 -12.63 -13.44 -32.45
CA ASP A 234 -13.03 -14.16 -31.24
C ASP A 234 -12.55 -15.63 -31.30
N THR A 235 -12.67 -16.34 -30.18
CA THR A 235 -12.51 -17.79 -30.02
C THR A 235 -13.27 -18.62 -31.06
N LEU A 236 -14.42 -18.11 -31.54
CA LEU A 236 -15.25 -18.73 -32.58
C LEU A 236 -14.82 -18.34 -34.01
N GLY A 237 -13.75 -17.58 -34.18
CA GLY A 237 -13.24 -17.12 -35.48
C GLY A 237 -14.00 -15.93 -36.10
N CYS A 238 -15.04 -15.42 -35.44
CA CYS A 238 -15.79 -14.24 -35.88
C CYS A 238 -14.95 -12.96 -35.76
N ARG A 239 -15.06 -12.06 -36.73
CA ARG A 239 -14.34 -10.78 -36.70
C ARG A 239 -14.94 -9.86 -35.63
N ILE A 240 -14.08 -9.27 -34.81
CA ILE A 240 -14.48 -8.34 -33.74
C ILE A 240 -13.97 -6.94 -34.03
N PHE A 241 -14.74 -5.94 -33.58
CA PHE A 241 -14.37 -4.53 -33.63
C PHE A 241 -14.51 -3.92 -32.25
N TYR A 242 -13.39 -3.50 -31.65
CA TYR A 242 -13.40 -2.91 -30.32
C TYR A 242 -14.07 -1.53 -30.32
N THR A 243 -15.13 -1.40 -29.53
CA THR A 243 -15.74 -0.10 -29.22
C THR A 243 -15.02 0.59 -28.07
N SER A 244 -14.53 -0.19 -27.10
CA SER A 244 -13.72 0.29 -25.96
C SER A 244 -12.68 -0.75 -25.52
N ILE A 245 -11.40 -0.51 -25.82
CA ILE A 245 -10.31 -1.40 -25.38
C ILE A 245 -10.17 -1.42 -23.86
N GLN A 246 -10.49 -0.31 -23.17
CA GLN A 246 -10.32 -0.21 -21.71
C GLN A 246 -11.31 -1.09 -20.95
N LYS A 247 -12.51 -1.27 -21.51
CA LYS A 247 -13.58 -2.09 -20.94
C LYS A 247 -13.67 -3.49 -21.58
N ASN A 248 -12.84 -3.76 -22.59
CA ASN A 248 -12.95 -4.93 -23.45
C ASN A 248 -14.33 -5.07 -24.14
N GLU A 249 -14.95 -3.95 -24.52
CA GLU A 249 -16.22 -3.94 -25.24
C GLU A 249 -15.96 -3.99 -26.75
N TYR A 250 -16.68 -4.88 -27.45
CA TYR A 250 -16.55 -5.07 -28.88
C TYR A 250 -17.88 -5.46 -29.54
N VAL A 251 -17.97 -5.21 -30.84
CA VAL A 251 -19.08 -5.65 -31.69
C VAL A 251 -18.59 -6.77 -32.59
N ILE A 252 -19.39 -7.83 -32.70
CA ILE A 252 -19.11 -8.98 -33.56
C ILE A 252 -19.70 -8.72 -34.94
N GLN A 253 -18.90 -8.86 -35.98
CA GLN A 253 -19.40 -8.90 -37.35
C GLN A 253 -19.55 -10.38 -37.77
N PRO A 254 -20.78 -10.88 -37.97
CA PRO A 254 -20.97 -12.24 -38.44
C PRO A 254 -20.38 -12.41 -39.85
N ASN A 255 -19.77 -13.57 -40.10
CA ASN A 255 -19.28 -13.95 -41.42
C ASN A 255 -20.48 -14.11 -42.36
N THR A 256 -20.88 -13.04 -43.03
CA THR A 256 -21.93 -13.11 -44.04
C THR A 256 -21.34 -13.78 -45.29
N PRO A 257 -21.85 -14.94 -45.74
CA PRO A 257 -21.37 -15.56 -46.95
C PRO A 257 -21.59 -14.62 -48.13
N LEU A 258 -20.54 -14.44 -48.94
CA LEU A 258 -20.57 -13.61 -50.14
C LEU A 258 -21.40 -14.30 -51.22
N ILE A 259 -22.69 -13.97 -51.33
CA ILE A 259 -23.47 -14.35 -52.51
C ILE A 259 -23.00 -13.48 -53.69
N LEU A 260 -22.41 -14.16 -54.69
CA LEU A 260 -21.78 -13.60 -55.88
C LEU A 260 -22.79 -12.93 -56.82
N ARG A 261 -22.75 -11.60 -56.96
CA ARG A 261 -23.37 -10.89 -58.10
C ARG A 261 -22.54 -9.65 -58.52
N SER A 262 -22.08 -9.68 -59.77
CA SER A 262 -21.46 -8.59 -60.56
C SER A 262 -20.10 -8.02 -60.09
N THR A 263 -19.11 -8.06 -60.99
CA THR A 263 -17.72 -7.60 -60.83
C THR A 263 -17.60 -6.12 -60.48
N ARG A 264 -18.53 -5.27 -60.96
CA ARG A 264 -18.54 -3.82 -60.69
C ARG A 264 -18.99 -3.51 -59.25
N ASN A 265 -19.98 -4.28 -58.77
CA ASN A 265 -20.43 -4.21 -57.38
C ASN A 265 -19.36 -4.72 -56.40
N GLN A 266 -18.50 -5.63 -56.84
CA GLN A 266 -17.39 -6.17 -56.04
C GLN A 266 -16.34 -5.10 -55.72
N ILE A 267 -15.90 -4.29 -56.71
CA ILE A 267 -14.92 -3.22 -56.51
C ILE A 267 -15.45 -2.14 -55.55
N HIS A 268 -16.70 -1.71 -55.72
CA HIS A 268 -17.33 -0.73 -54.84
C HIS A 268 -17.45 -1.23 -53.39
N ARG A 269 -17.84 -2.51 -53.20
CA ARG A 269 -17.90 -3.13 -51.87
C ARG A 269 -16.52 -3.31 -51.25
N LEU A 270 -15.49 -3.65 -52.03
CA LEU A 270 -14.10 -3.73 -51.58
C LEU A 270 -13.59 -2.37 -51.09
N ARG A 271 -13.81 -1.29 -51.86
CA ARG A 271 -13.45 0.08 -51.44
C ARG A 271 -14.17 0.49 -50.14
N ALA A 272 -15.46 0.20 -50.02
CA ALA A 272 -16.21 0.48 -48.80
C ALA A 272 -15.71 -0.31 -47.58
N LYS A 273 -15.32 -1.59 -47.76
CA LYS A 273 -14.71 -2.42 -46.72
C LYS A 273 -13.33 -1.89 -46.30
N LEU A 274 -12.49 -1.51 -47.26
CA LEU A 274 -11.17 -0.92 -46.99
C LEU A 274 -11.29 0.39 -46.23
N LYS A 275 -12.20 1.29 -46.66
CA LYS A 275 -12.47 2.55 -45.97
C LYS A 275 -12.98 2.33 -44.53
N ARG A 276 -13.85 1.34 -44.31
CA ARG A 276 -14.30 0.97 -42.95
C ARG A 276 -13.15 0.41 -42.10
N LYS A 277 -12.26 -0.38 -42.68
CA LYS A 277 -11.06 -0.89 -42.01
C LYS A 277 -10.14 0.26 -41.60
N GLU A 278 -9.84 1.18 -42.51
CA GLU A 278 -8.99 2.34 -42.23
C GLU A 278 -9.57 3.24 -41.11
N ILE A 279 -10.88 3.50 -41.15
CA ILE A 279 -11.58 4.24 -40.08
C ILE A 279 -11.48 3.51 -38.74
N TYR A 280 -11.66 2.18 -38.75
CA TYR A 280 -11.52 1.37 -37.54
C TYR A 280 -10.08 1.39 -37.00
N ASP A 281 -9.08 1.19 -37.84
CA ASP A 281 -7.68 1.15 -37.45
C ASP A 281 -7.26 2.49 -36.83
N ALA A 282 -7.70 3.61 -37.41
CA ALA A 282 -7.49 4.95 -36.85
C ALA A 282 -8.20 5.15 -35.49
N TYR A 283 -9.44 4.67 -35.37
CA TYR A 283 -10.19 4.73 -34.11
C TYR A 283 -9.53 3.87 -33.02
N TYR A 284 -9.12 2.66 -33.35
CA TYR A 284 -8.43 1.73 -32.47
C TYR A 284 -7.09 2.31 -31.99
N LEU A 285 -6.26 2.81 -32.92
CA LEU A 285 -5.00 3.47 -32.59
C LEU A 285 -5.21 4.65 -31.63
N ARG A 286 -6.24 5.48 -31.87
CA ARG A 286 -6.58 6.59 -30.98
C ARG A 286 -6.94 6.12 -29.57
N GLN A 287 -7.62 4.98 -29.42
CA GLN A 287 -7.90 4.41 -28.10
C GLN A 287 -6.62 3.94 -27.39
N VAL A 288 -5.71 3.28 -28.11
CA VAL A 288 -4.40 2.84 -27.57
C VAL A 288 -3.58 4.03 -27.07
N ILE A 289 -3.48 5.09 -27.89
CA ILE A 289 -2.77 6.33 -27.52
C ILE A 289 -3.41 6.97 -26.28
N ARG A 290 -4.74 7.06 -26.21
CA ARG A 290 -5.45 7.60 -25.03
C ARG A 290 -5.17 6.77 -23.77
N PHE A 291 -5.11 5.45 -23.89
CA PHE A 291 -4.80 4.58 -22.76
C PHE A 291 -3.35 4.77 -22.29
N HIS A 292 -2.39 4.83 -23.22
CA HIS A 292 -0.99 5.14 -22.90
C HIS A 292 -0.84 6.50 -22.22
N HIS A 293 -1.46 7.56 -22.77
CA HIS A 293 -1.41 8.89 -22.17
C HIS A 293 -2.00 8.92 -20.75
N LYS A 294 -3.07 8.15 -20.50
CA LYS A 294 -3.64 7.99 -19.15
C LYS A 294 -2.64 7.39 -18.16
N LEU A 295 -1.79 6.47 -18.61
CA LEU A 295 -0.73 5.88 -17.77
C LEU A 295 0.40 6.88 -17.49
N LEU A 296 0.79 7.68 -18.47
CA LEU A 296 1.78 8.76 -18.28
C LEU A 296 1.27 9.80 -17.28
N VAL A 297 0.02 10.26 -17.44
CA VAL A 297 -0.60 11.20 -16.49
C VAL A 297 -0.69 10.63 -15.07
N PHE A 298 -0.87 9.32 -14.93
CA PHE A 298 -0.82 8.67 -13.62
C PHE A 298 0.59 8.67 -13.04
N GLN A 299 1.59 8.32 -13.84
CA GLN A 299 2.99 8.33 -13.45
C GLN A 299 3.41 9.73 -12.99
N ASP A 300 3.02 10.79 -13.70
CA ASP A 300 3.29 12.18 -13.32
C ASP A 300 2.58 12.61 -12.01
N LYS A 301 1.44 12.00 -11.69
CA LYS A 301 0.73 12.25 -10.42
C LYS A 301 1.32 11.50 -9.23
N VAL A 302 1.92 10.34 -9.48
CA VAL A 302 2.52 9.49 -8.44
C VAL A 302 3.98 9.89 -8.18
N CYS A 303 4.76 10.14 -9.24
CA CYS A 303 6.09 10.71 -9.14
C CYS A 303 5.93 12.16 -8.65
N ILE A 304 6.41 12.44 -7.44
CA ILE A 304 6.45 13.80 -6.90
C ILE A 304 7.16 14.68 -7.95
N PRO A 305 6.50 15.70 -8.54
CA PRO A 305 7.23 16.63 -9.38
C PRO A 305 8.30 17.26 -8.48
N SER A 306 9.56 17.08 -8.85
CA SER A 306 10.68 17.80 -8.27
C SER A 306 10.43 19.28 -8.55
N LYS A 307 9.79 19.96 -7.61
CA LYS A 307 9.71 21.41 -7.56
C LYS A 307 10.57 21.84 -6.39
#